data_AF-A0A7L3BFP6-F1
#
_entry.id   AF-A0A7L3BFP6-F1
#
_cell.length_a   1.000
_cell.length_b   1.000
_cell.length_c   1.000
_cell.angle_alpha   90.00
_cell.angle_beta   90.00
_cell.angle_gamma   90.00
#
_symmetry.space_group_name_H-M   'P 1'
#
loop_
_entity.id
_entity.type
_entity.pdbx_description
1 polymer ?
#
loop_
_entity_poly.entity_id
_entity_poly.type
_entity_poly.pdbx_seq_one_letter_code
_entity_poly.pdbx_strand_id
1 'polypeptide(L)'
;DPCQNHHCKHGKVCEVDDNNSPMCVCQDPSSCPATSGVFEKVCGTDNKTYDSSCHFFATKCTLEGTKKGHKLHLDYIGPCKFIPACLDTELTEFPLRMRDWLKNVLITLYERDEDNNLLTEKQKLKVKKIHENEKRLEAGDHTVELLARDFEKNYNMYIFPVHWQFGQLDQHPIDG
;
A
#
# COMPACT_ATOMS: atom_id res chain seq x y z
N ASP A 1 -15.09 -26.43 13.13
CA ASP A 1 -13.76 -25.92 13.51
C ASP A 1 -13.93 -24.48 13.99
N PRO A 2 -13.64 -24.15 15.26
CA PRO A 2 -13.79 -22.81 15.82
C PRO A 2 -12.97 -21.72 15.12
N CYS A 3 -11.87 -22.10 14.46
CA CYS A 3 -10.99 -21.14 13.77
C CYS A 3 -11.39 -20.88 12.31
N GLN A 4 -12.32 -21.65 11.74
CA GLN A 4 -12.65 -21.60 10.32
C GLN A 4 -13.10 -20.21 9.83
N ASN A 5 -13.78 -19.43 10.67
CA ASN A 5 -14.25 -18.07 10.36
C ASN A 5 -13.64 -17.01 11.29
N HIS A 6 -12.56 -17.32 12.00
CA HIS A 6 -11.90 -16.40 12.94
C HIS A 6 -10.61 -15.87 12.32
N HIS A 7 -10.68 -14.67 11.71
CA HIS A 7 -9.54 -14.06 11.04
C HIS A 7 -8.68 -13.23 12.01
N CYS A 8 -7.41 -13.60 12.11
CA CYS A 8 -6.42 -12.86 12.90
C CYS A 8 -5.74 -11.76 12.08
N LYS A 9 -5.17 -10.77 12.77
CA LYS A 9 -4.36 -9.72 12.15
C LYS A 9 -3.07 -10.30 11.55
N HIS A 10 -2.40 -9.53 10.69
CA HIS A 10 -1.12 -9.92 10.10
C HIS A 10 -0.10 -10.40 11.13
N GLY A 11 0.57 -11.51 10.81
CA GLY A 11 1.55 -12.16 11.68
C GLY A 11 0.95 -13.02 12.79
N LYS A 12 -0.38 -13.16 12.85
CA LYS A 12 -1.09 -14.03 13.79
C LYS A 12 -1.91 -15.09 13.07
N VAL A 13 -2.09 -16.23 13.73
CA VAL A 13 -2.94 -17.35 13.31
C VAL A 13 -3.93 -17.70 14.41
N CYS A 14 -5.06 -18.29 14.02
CA CYS A 14 -6.05 -18.75 14.98
C CYS A 14 -5.66 -20.14 15.49
N GLU A 15 -5.60 -20.27 16.80
CA GLU A 15 -5.48 -21.52 17.53
C GLU A 15 -6.67 -21.66 18.48
N VAL A 16 -6.92 -22.88 18.96
CA VAL A 16 -8.02 -23.15 19.89
C VAL A 16 -7.44 -23.34 21.29
N ASP A 17 -7.99 -22.65 22.29
CA ASP A 17 -7.58 -22.78 23.69
C ASP A 17 -8.16 -24.04 24.38
N ASP A 18 -7.80 -24.26 25.64
CA ASP A 18 -8.28 -25.40 26.45
C ASP A 18 -9.81 -25.44 26.62
N ASN A 19 -10.50 -24.30 26.43
CA ASN A 19 -11.94 -24.17 26.51
C ASN A 19 -12.62 -24.27 25.14
N ASN A 20 -11.90 -24.74 24.12
CA ASN A 20 -12.37 -24.84 22.75
C ASN A 20 -12.77 -23.48 22.13
N SER A 21 -12.16 -22.39 22.60
CA SER A 21 -12.39 -21.01 22.13
C SER A 21 -11.26 -20.54 21.19
N PRO A 22 -11.58 -19.85 20.08
CA PRO A 22 -10.56 -19.37 19.14
C PRO A 22 -9.77 -18.20 19.72
N MET A 23 -8.44 -18.24 19.57
CA MET A 23 -7.51 -17.21 20.01
C MET A 23 -6.44 -16.93 18.94
N CYS A 24 -6.05 -15.66 18.81
CA CYS A 24 -5.02 -15.25 17.87
C CYS A 24 -3.63 -15.25 18.53
N VAL A 25 -2.77 -16.18 18.13
CA VAL A 25 -1.37 -16.28 18.55
C VAL A 25 -0.42 -15.86 17.43
N CYS A 26 0.82 -15.51 17.74
CA CYS A 26 1.81 -15.22 16.70
C CYS A 26 2.08 -16.45 15.84
N GLN A 27 2.12 -16.24 14.53
CA GLN A 27 2.48 -17.27 13.57
C GLN A 27 3.95 -17.66 13.73
N ASP A 28 4.24 -18.96 13.66
CA ASP A 28 5.61 -19.45 13.54
C ASP A 28 6.16 -19.10 12.14
N PRO A 29 7.29 -18.37 12.00
CA PRO A 29 7.89 -18.08 10.70
C PRO A 29 8.15 -19.33 9.83
N SER A 30 8.41 -20.50 10.43
CA SER A 30 8.63 -21.75 9.70
C SER A 30 7.36 -22.34 9.05
N SER A 31 6.18 -21.89 9.49
CA SER A 31 4.89 -22.24 8.88
C SER A 31 4.55 -21.39 7.66
N CYS A 32 5.34 -20.35 7.38
CA CYS A 32 5.14 -19.53 6.18
C CYS A 32 5.48 -20.34 4.92
N PRO A 33 4.75 -20.12 3.81
CA PRO A 33 5.07 -20.75 2.54
C PRO A 33 6.51 -20.46 2.10
N ALA A 34 7.20 -21.47 1.59
CA ALA A 34 8.53 -21.32 1.01
C ALA A 34 8.46 -20.42 -0.24
N THR A 35 9.31 -19.39 -0.27
CA THR A 35 9.39 -18.48 -1.41
C THR A 35 10.42 -18.96 -2.42
N SER A 36 10.06 -18.88 -3.69
CA SER A 36 10.97 -19.22 -4.81
C SER A 36 11.44 -17.97 -5.56
N GLY A 37 10.71 -16.86 -5.45
CA GLY A 37 10.97 -15.62 -6.19
C GLY A 37 11.68 -14.56 -5.36
N VAL A 38 12.64 -13.86 -5.96
CA VAL A 38 13.27 -12.67 -5.35
C VAL A 38 12.23 -11.57 -5.06
N PHE A 39 11.17 -11.48 -5.86
CA PHE A 39 10.07 -10.51 -5.70
C PHE A 39 9.16 -10.81 -4.50
N GLU A 40 9.20 -12.02 -3.94
CA GLU A 40 8.41 -12.38 -2.76
C GLU A 40 9.06 -11.93 -1.46
N LYS A 41 10.38 -11.67 -1.48
CA LYS A 41 11.14 -11.13 -0.35
C LYS A 41 10.69 -9.73 0.00
N VAL A 42 10.99 -9.28 1.22
CA VAL A 42 10.69 -7.92 1.69
C VAL A 42 11.85 -7.34 2.49
N CYS A 43 11.98 -6.02 2.51
CA CYS A 43 12.95 -5.30 3.33
C CYS A 43 12.27 -4.66 4.54
N GLY A 44 12.83 -4.86 5.72
CA GLY A 44 12.42 -4.17 6.94
C GLY A 44 13.14 -2.83 7.12
N THR A 45 12.59 -1.94 7.96
CA THR A 45 13.22 -0.66 8.35
C THR A 45 14.54 -0.82 9.12
N ASP A 46 14.88 -2.06 9.52
CA ASP A 46 16.18 -2.44 10.05
C ASP A 46 17.18 -2.85 8.96
N ASN A 47 16.87 -2.60 7.69
CA ASN A 47 17.64 -2.97 6.51
C ASN A 47 17.92 -4.48 6.43
N LYS A 48 17.05 -5.31 7.02
CA LYS A 48 17.11 -6.76 6.94
C LYS A 48 16.15 -7.26 5.87
N THR A 49 16.64 -8.15 5.01
CA THR A 49 15.81 -8.87 4.06
C THR A 49 15.14 -10.06 4.74
N TYR A 50 13.83 -10.17 4.57
CA TYR A 50 13.01 -11.29 5.03
C TYR A 50 12.55 -12.09 3.81
N ASP A 51 12.34 -13.40 4.00
CA ASP A 51 11.97 -14.29 2.89
C ASP A 51 10.61 -13.98 2.29
N SER A 52 9.67 -13.50 3.09
CA SER A 52 8.41 -12.92 2.61
C SER A 52 7.77 -11.97 3.60
N SER A 53 6.67 -11.33 3.19
CA SER A 53 5.79 -10.58 4.08
C SER A 53 5.29 -11.44 5.26
N CYS A 54 4.98 -12.72 5.03
CA CYS A 54 4.60 -13.65 6.08
C CYS A 54 5.71 -13.77 7.15
N HIS A 55 6.95 -14.05 6.72
CA HIS A 55 8.09 -14.18 7.62
C HIS A 55 8.36 -12.87 8.39
N PHE A 56 8.23 -11.73 7.73
CA PHE A 56 8.37 -10.42 8.35
C PHE A 56 7.32 -10.20 9.44
N PHE A 57 6.03 -10.39 9.13
CA PHE A 57 4.95 -10.15 10.09
C PHE A 57 4.92 -11.17 11.23
N ALA A 58 5.24 -12.44 10.97
CA ALA A 58 5.44 -13.44 12.01
C ALA A 58 6.56 -13.02 12.98
N THR A 59 7.70 -12.57 12.44
CA THR A 59 8.80 -12.03 13.26
C THR A 59 8.38 -10.80 14.04
N LYS A 60 7.73 -9.82 13.40
CA LYS A 60 7.27 -8.59 14.06
C LYS A 60 6.25 -8.88 15.16
N CYS A 61 5.39 -9.88 15.00
CA CYS A 61 4.41 -10.27 16.01
C CYS A 61 5.05 -10.64 17.34
N THR A 62 6.16 -11.40 17.33
CA THR A 62 6.89 -11.76 18.56
C THR A 62 7.48 -10.57 19.31
N LEU A 63 7.54 -9.39 18.67
CA LEU A 63 8.05 -8.15 19.23
C LEU A 63 6.92 -7.19 19.65
N GLU A 64 5.65 -7.61 19.60
CA GLU A 64 4.50 -6.79 19.99
C GLU A 64 4.65 -6.27 21.43
N GLY A 65 4.31 -5.00 21.65
CA GLY A 65 4.48 -4.31 22.94
C GLY A 65 5.92 -3.88 23.27
N THR A 66 6.92 -4.24 22.45
CA THR A 66 8.31 -3.82 22.65
C THR A 66 8.67 -2.57 21.84
N LYS A 67 9.60 -1.75 22.34
CA LYS A 67 10.15 -0.60 21.58
C LYS A 67 10.72 -0.99 20.21
N LYS A 68 11.28 -2.20 20.10
CA LYS A 68 11.83 -2.72 18.84
C LYS A 68 10.69 -3.06 17.87
N GLY A 69 9.66 -3.77 18.32
CA GLY A 69 8.50 -4.10 17.50
C GLY A 69 7.73 -2.86 17.03
N HIS A 70 7.65 -1.82 17.86
CA HIS A 70 7.06 -0.52 17.47
C HIS A 70 7.84 0.22 16.37
N LYS A 71 9.15 -0.01 16.22
CA LYS A 71 9.99 0.64 15.20
C LYS A 71 10.22 -0.21 13.94
N LEU A 72 9.95 -1.51 14.03
CA LEU A 72 10.14 -2.44 12.93
C LEU A 72 8.96 -2.37 11.97
N HIS A 73 9.14 -1.83 10.77
CA HIS A 73 8.10 -1.76 9.73
C HIS A 73 8.61 -2.40 8.45
N LEU A 74 7.68 -2.79 7.58
CA LEU A 74 8.01 -3.19 6.22
C LEU A 74 8.32 -1.91 5.46
N ASP A 75 9.53 -1.80 4.92
CA ASP A 75 10.00 -0.61 4.22
C ASP A 75 9.60 -0.68 2.74
N TYR A 76 9.94 -1.79 2.07
CA TYR A 76 9.51 -2.05 0.69
C TYR A 76 9.50 -3.54 0.34
N ILE A 77 8.78 -3.87 -0.73
CA ILE A 77 8.75 -5.21 -1.34
C ILE A 77 10.02 -5.43 -2.17
N GLY A 78 10.54 -6.65 -2.14
CA GLY A 78 11.83 -7.06 -2.69
C GLY A 78 12.92 -7.15 -1.62
N PRO A 79 14.11 -7.69 -1.98
CA PRO A 79 15.25 -7.73 -1.08
C PRO A 79 15.77 -6.31 -0.80
N CYS A 80 16.41 -6.12 0.35
CA CYS A 80 17.05 -4.86 0.67
C CYS A 80 18.10 -4.50 -0.38
N LYS A 81 18.10 -3.24 -0.80
CA LYS A 81 18.96 -2.67 -1.82
C LYS A 81 19.48 -1.32 -1.39
N PHE A 82 20.48 -0.81 -2.09
CA PHE A 82 20.92 0.57 -1.91
C PHE A 82 19.80 1.52 -2.32
N ILE A 83 19.42 2.41 -1.39
CA ILE A 83 18.48 3.51 -1.62
C ILE A 83 19.30 4.81 -1.59
N PRO A 84 19.39 5.56 -2.70
CA PRO A 84 20.08 6.84 -2.71
C PRO A 84 19.39 7.83 -1.77
N ALA A 85 20.17 8.75 -1.21
CA ALA A 85 19.61 9.85 -0.41
C ALA A 85 18.72 10.72 -1.31
N CYS A 86 17.55 11.11 -0.79
CA CYS A 86 16.67 12.05 -1.47
C CYS A 86 17.28 13.45 -1.39
N LEU A 87 17.50 14.08 -2.55
CA LEU A 87 17.98 15.45 -2.65
C LEU A 87 16.87 16.43 -2.29
N ASP A 88 17.24 17.61 -1.77
CA ASP A 88 16.26 18.65 -1.41
C ASP A 88 15.39 19.10 -2.60
N THR A 89 15.98 19.09 -3.80
CA THR A 89 15.27 19.39 -5.05
C THR A 89 14.22 18.32 -5.36
N GLU A 90 14.58 17.03 -5.24
CA GLU A 90 13.66 15.92 -5.46
C GLU A 90 12.51 15.93 -4.45
N LEU A 91 12.83 16.21 -3.18
CA LEU A 91 11.85 16.30 -2.11
C LEU A 91 10.81 17.40 -2.36
N THR A 92 11.26 18.54 -2.90
CA THR A 92 10.39 19.67 -3.25
C THR A 92 9.47 19.33 -4.44
N GLU A 93 9.97 18.56 -5.40
CA GLU A 93 9.21 18.14 -6.60
C GLU A 93 8.27 16.96 -6.34
N PHE A 94 8.60 16.11 -5.36
CA PHE A 94 7.93 14.84 -5.11
C PHE A 94 6.40 14.95 -4.99
N PRO A 95 5.81 15.91 -4.24
CA PRO A 95 4.36 16.00 -4.11
C PRO A 95 3.64 16.29 -5.43
N LEU A 96 4.27 17.05 -6.34
CA LEU A 96 3.71 17.38 -7.65
C LEU A 96 3.71 16.13 -8.54
N ARG A 97 4.85 15.42 -8.59
CA ARG A 97 5.03 14.20 -9.37
C ARG A 97 4.13 13.06 -8.86
N MET A 98 4.09 12.84 -7.55
CA MET A 98 3.26 11.80 -6.93
C MET A 98 1.78 12.05 -7.17
N ARG A 99 1.31 13.30 -7.03
CA ARG A 99 -0.10 13.63 -7.24
C ARG A 99 -0.55 13.44 -8.69
N ASP A 100 0.28 13.82 -9.67
CA ASP A 100 0.01 13.53 -11.08
C ASP A 100 0.00 12.02 -11.35
N TRP A 101 0.96 11.29 -10.79
CA TRP A 101 0.99 9.83 -10.85
C TRP A 101 -0.29 9.20 -10.31
N LEU A 102 -0.80 9.63 -9.14
CA LEU A 102 -2.04 9.11 -8.56
C LEU A 102 -3.25 9.33 -9.47
N LYS A 103 -3.37 10.52 -10.09
CA LYS A 103 -4.42 10.80 -11.07
C LYS A 103 -4.34 9.81 -12.23
N ASN A 104 -3.15 9.62 -12.79
CA ASN A 104 -2.95 8.78 -13.97
C ASN A 104 -3.14 7.27 -13.67
N VAL A 105 -2.68 6.79 -12.52
CA VAL A 105 -2.97 5.41 -12.05
C VAL A 105 -4.48 5.18 -12.00
N LEU A 106 -5.22 6.12 -11.43
CA LEU A 106 -6.67 5.98 -11.29
C LEU A 106 -7.40 6.02 -12.63
N ILE A 107 -6.94 6.85 -13.57
CA ILE A 107 -7.43 6.86 -14.96
C ILE A 107 -7.19 5.49 -15.62
N THR A 108 -5.98 4.95 -15.54
CA THR A 108 -5.67 3.64 -16.13
C THR A 108 -6.46 2.50 -15.47
N LEU A 109 -6.71 2.56 -14.15
CA LEU A 109 -7.59 1.60 -13.48
C LEU A 109 -9.02 1.67 -14.01
N TYR A 110 -9.54 2.88 -14.23
CA TYR A 110 -10.87 3.08 -14.81
C TYR A 110 -10.98 2.54 -16.24
N GLU A 111 -9.96 2.75 -17.08
CA GLU A 111 -9.93 2.24 -18.46
C GLU A 111 -9.83 0.71 -18.55
N ARG A 112 -9.23 0.08 -17.53
CA ARG A 112 -9.06 -1.38 -17.44
C ARG A 112 -10.16 -2.09 -16.66
N ASP A 113 -11.06 -1.35 -16.02
CA ASP A 113 -12.09 -1.93 -15.16
C ASP A 113 -13.17 -2.64 -16.00
N GLU A 114 -13.32 -3.94 -15.75
CA GLU A 114 -14.35 -4.79 -16.34
C GLU A 114 -15.25 -5.27 -15.21
N ASP A 115 -16.56 -5.00 -15.31
CA ASP A 115 -17.56 -5.41 -14.31
C ASP A 115 -17.20 -5.08 -12.85
N ASN A 116 -16.63 -3.89 -12.60
CA ASN A 116 -16.30 -3.37 -11.26
C ASN A 116 -15.24 -4.16 -10.49
N ASN A 117 -14.38 -4.89 -11.18
CA ASN A 117 -13.32 -5.68 -10.57
C ASN A 117 -12.19 -4.84 -9.93
N LEU A 118 -12.02 -3.56 -10.33
CA LEU A 118 -10.97 -2.67 -9.82
C LEU A 118 -11.54 -1.46 -9.06
N LEU A 119 -12.68 -0.93 -9.53
CA LEU A 119 -13.33 0.26 -9.00
C LEU A 119 -14.81 0.00 -8.75
N THR A 120 -15.28 0.39 -7.57
CA THR A 120 -16.72 0.39 -7.27
C THR A 120 -17.47 1.38 -8.16
N GLU A 121 -18.77 1.17 -8.36
CA GLU A 121 -19.64 2.05 -9.15
C GLU A 121 -19.51 3.55 -8.80
N LYS A 122 -19.47 3.86 -7.49
CA LYS A 122 -19.31 5.24 -7.02
C LYS A 122 -17.93 5.81 -7.35
N GLN A 123 -16.88 4.99 -7.30
CA GLN A 123 -15.53 5.41 -7.67
C GLN A 123 -15.46 5.63 -9.19
N LYS A 124 -15.97 4.71 -10.00
CA LYS A 124 -16.04 4.85 -11.47
C LYS A 124 -16.71 6.15 -11.90
N LEU A 125 -17.84 6.51 -11.28
CA LEU A 125 -18.52 7.78 -11.61
C LEU A 125 -17.65 9.01 -11.31
N LYS A 126 -16.83 8.98 -10.27
CA LYS A 126 -15.90 10.06 -9.95
C LYS A 126 -14.74 10.12 -10.95
N VAL A 127 -14.17 8.96 -11.29
CA VAL A 127 -13.04 8.90 -12.25
C VAL A 127 -13.49 9.25 -13.65
N LYS A 128 -14.69 8.83 -14.08
CA LYS A 128 -15.29 9.17 -15.37
C LYS A 128 -15.30 10.69 -15.62
N LYS A 129 -15.69 11.48 -14.61
CA LYS A 129 -15.68 12.95 -14.69
C LYS A 129 -14.29 13.56 -14.89
N ILE A 130 -13.25 12.87 -14.43
CA ILE A 130 -11.85 13.27 -14.63
C ILE A 130 -11.42 12.83 -16.04
N HIS A 131 -11.70 11.57 -16.41
CA HIS A 131 -11.32 10.96 -17.68
C HIS A 131 -11.83 11.74 -18.89
N GLU A 132 -13.13 12.06 -18.90
CA GLU A 132 -13.84 12.75 -20.00
C GLU A 132 -13.58 14.26 -20.05
N ASN A 133 -12.79 14.82 -19.11
CA ASN A 133 -12.56 16.25 -19.06
C ASN A 133 -11.50 16.70 -20.08
N GLU A 134 -11.88 17.54 -21.04
CA GLU A 134 -10.97 18.08 -22.07
C GLU A 134 -9.79 18.89 -21.51
N LYS A 135 -9.91 19.42 -20.28
CA LYS A 135 -8.84 20.18 -19.62
C LYS A 135 -7.87 19.30 -18.82
N ARG A 136 -8.10 17.99 -18.77
CA ARG A 136 -7.22 17.05 -18.08
C ARG A 136 -5.86 17.02 -18.78
N LEU A 137 -4.79 17.26 -18.01
CA LEU A 137 -3.44 16.99 -18.48
C LEU A 137 -3.24 15.49 -18.68
N GLU A 138 -2.91 15.07 -19.91
CA GLU A 138 -2.62 13.68 -20.26
C GLU A 138 -1.35 13.17 -19.57
N ALA A 139 -1.19 11.84 -19.50
CA ALA A 139 -0.01 11.24 -18.91
C ALA A 139 1.24 11.50 -19.77
N GLY A 140 2.36 11.83 -19.13
CA GLY A 140 3.61 12.12 -19.81
C GLY A 140 4.69 12.58 -18.83
N ASP A 141 5.91 12.75 -19.34
CA ASP A 141 7.00 13.35 -18.56
C ASP A 141 6.88 14.87 -18.64
N HIS A 142 6.29 15.46 -17.60
CA HIS A 142 5.98 16.88 -17.53
C HIS A 142 6.97 17.63 -16.64
N THR A 143 7.29 18.86 -17.05
CA THR A 143 8.01 19.81 -16.21
C THR A 143 7.25 20.11 -14.92
N VAL A 144 7.98 20.39 -13.86
CA VAL A 144 7.42 20.69 -12.53
C VAL A 144 6.53 21.94 -12.58
N GLU A 145 6.91 22.93 -13.38
CA GLU A 145 6.14 24.16 -13.60
C GLU A 145 4.79 23.89 -14.25
N LEU A 146 4.74 22.94 -15.20
CA LEU A 146 3.48 22.53 -15.82
C LEU A 146 2.60 21.79 -14.82
N LEU A 147 3.15 20.86 -14.03
CA LEU A 147 2.40 20.14 -12.99
C LEU A 147 1.84 21.07 -11.91
N ALA A 148 2.59 22.11 -11.54
CA ALA A 148 2.14 23.13 -10.60
C ALA A 148 0.96 23.93 -11.17
N ARG A 149 1.10 24.46 -12.40
CA ARG A 149 0.05 25.22 -13.07
C ARG A 149 -1.21 24.40 -13.32
N ASP A 150 -1.06 23.13 -13.68
CA ASP A 150 -2.19 22.23 -13.87
C ASP A 150 -2.95 22.01 -12.56
N PHE A 151 -2.24 21.78 -11.45
CA PHE A 151 -2.88 21.63 -10.15
C PHE A 151 -3.66 22.87 -9.72
N GLU A 152 -3.13 24.07 -9.95
CA GLU A 152 -3.84 25.32 -9.65
C GLU A 152 -5.13 25.46 -10.48
N LYS A 153 -5.08 25.14 -11.78
CA LYS A 153 -6.22 25.30 -12.69
C LYS A 153 -7.26 24.19 -12.59
N ASN A 154 -6.81 22.98 -12.27
CA ASN A 154 -7.58 21.74 -12.32
C ASN A 154 -7.64 21.04 -10.95
N TYR A 155 -7.49 21.79 -9.84
CA TYR A 155 -7.47 21.28 -8.46
C TYR A 155 -8.50 20.18 -8.17
N ASN A 156 -9.74 20.36 -8.62
CA ASN A 156 -10.83 19.41 -8.40
C ASN A 156 -10.56 18.00 -8.96
N MET A 157 -9.74 17.87 -10.01
CA MET A 157 -9.36 16.58 -10.58
C MET A 157 -8.43 15.77 -9.68
N TYR A 158 -7.78 16.41 -8.71
CA TYR A 158 -6.78 15.80 -7.84
C TYR A 158 -7.32 15.40 -6.46
N ILE A 159 -8.45 15.97 -6.04
CA ILE A 159 -9.06 15.68 -4.74
C ILE A 159 -9.34 14.17 -4.62
N PHE A 160 -10.04 13.60 -5.60
CA PHE A 160 -10.44 12.20 -5.50
C PHE A 160 -9.26 11.20 -5.58
N PRO A 161 -8.30 11.34 -6.52
CA PRO A 161 -7.11 10.48 -6.55
C PRO A 161 -6.33 10.44 -5.23
N VAL A 162 -6.12 11.59 -4.58
CA VAL A 162 -5.41 11.67 -3.30
C VAL A 162 -6.16 10.92 -2.19
N HIS A 163 -7.47 11.19 -2.04
CA HIS A 163 -8.28 10.48 -1.04
C HIS A 163 -8.44 8.99 -1.34
N TRP A 164 -8.53 8.62 -2.62
CA TRP A 164 -8.61 7.21 -3.03
C TRP A 164 -7.35 6.46 -2.62
N GLN A 165 -6.17 7.02 -2.88
CA GLN A 165 -4.90 6.39 -2.52
C GLN A 165 -4.77 6.18 -1.01
N PHE A 166 -5.19 7.17 -0.21
CA PHE A 166 -5.21 7.03 1.24
C PHE A 166 -6.01 5.78 1.67
N GLY A 167 -7.22 5.63 1.15
CA GLY A 167 -8.06 4.47 1.43
C GLY A 167 -7.47 3.14 0.93
N GLN A 168 -6.63 3.13 -0.11
CA GLN A 168 -5.92 1.93 -0.54
C GLN A 168 -4.79 1.52 0.42
N LEU A 169 -4.15 2.49 1.08
CA LEU A 169 -3.02 2.25 1.99
C LEU A 169 -3.47 1.95 3.43
N ASP A 170 -4.53 2.62 3.89
CA ASP A 170 -5.13 2.45 5.22
C ASP A 170 -5.91 1.13 5.32
N GLN A 171 -5.19 0.02 5.53
CA GLN A 171 -5.77 -1.34 5.56
C GLN A 171 -5.27 -2.19 6.74
N HIS A 172 -4.20 -1.80 7.43
CA HIS A 172 -3.49 -2.67 8.37
C HIS A 172 -3.11 -2.00 9.71
N PRO A 173 -4.09 -1.64 10.56
CA PRO A 173 -5.54 -1.76 10.36
C PRO A 173 -6.11 -0.55 9.60
N ILE A 174 -7.42 -0.54 9.35
CA ILE A 174 -8.14 0.67 8.93
C ILE A 174 -8.32 1.55 10.17
N ASP A 175 -7.54 2.62 10.29
CA ASP A 175 -7.58 3.52 11.45
C ASP A 175 -7.62 5.02 11.13
N GLY A 176 -7.68 5.39 9.84
CA GLY A 176 -8.02 6.73 9.36
C GLY A 176 -6.86 7.72 9.31
#